data_AF-A0A2A2XA51-F1
#
_entry.id   AF-A0A2A2XA51-F1
#
_cell.length_a   1.000
_cell.length_b   1.000
_cell.length_c   1.000
_cell.angle_alpha   90.00
_cell.angle_beta   90.00
_cell.angle_gamma   90.00
#
_symmetry.space_group_name_H-M   'P 1'
#
loop_
_entity.id
_entity.type
_entity.pdbx_description
1 polymer ?
#
loop_
_entity_poly.entity_id
_entity_poly.type
_entity_poly.pdbx_seq_one_letter_code
_entity_poly.pdbx_strand_id
1 'polypeptide(L)' 'MFNKFWGRDVEIVDIDDRKWIGYVVGIESPADSDDNQWWLDVEVPDPGFETGLAISESEIKQIKIIN' A
#
# COMPACT_ATOMS: atom_id res chain seq x y z
N MET A 1 -9.78 -6.12 -6.75
CA MET A 1 -9.89 -6.41 -5.30
C MET A 1 -9.24 -5.31 -4.45
N PHE A 2 -8.24 -4.59 -4.99
CA PHE A 2 -7.51 -3.49 -4.35
C PHE A 2 -8.33 -2.21 -4.11
N ASN A 3 -9.36 -1.92 -4.91
CA ASN A 3 -10.24 -0.74 -4.74
C ASN A 3 -10.84 -0.57 -3.34
N LYS A 4 -10.97 -1.65 -2.55
CA LYS A 4 -11.51 -1.58 -1.19
C LYS A 4 -10.59 -0.84 -0.21
N PHE A 5 -9.32 -0.67 -0.57
CA PHE A 5 -8.32 0.01 0.26
C PHE A 5 -8.31 1.52 0.04
N TRP A 6 -8.87 2.02 -1.07
CA TRP A 6 -8.91 3.45 -1.37
C TRP A 6 -9.50 4.26 -0.22
N GLY A 7 -8.77 5.27 0.25
CA GLY A 7 -9.22 6.17 1.30
C GLY A 7 -9.45 5.49 2.64
N ARG A 8 -8.71 4.41 2.94
CA ARG A 8 -8.75 3.67 4.21
C ARG A 8 -7.42 3.73 4.92
N ASP A 9 -7.49 3.68 6.25
CA ASP A 9 -6.33 3.34 7.07
C ASP A 9 -6.05 1.84 6.96
N VAL A 10 -4.80 1.50 6.68
CA VAL A 10 -4.36 0.12 6.52
C VAL A 10 -3.15 -0.17 7.39
N GLU A 11 -3.05 -1.42 7.85
CA GLU A 11 -1.80 -2.01 8.32
C GLU A 11 -1.33 -3.01 7.25
N ILE A 12 -0.11 -2.80 6.77
CA ILE A 12 0.57 -3.63 5.78
C ILE A 12 1.77 -4.30 6.43
N VAL A 13 1.95 -5.60 6.15
CA VAL A 13 3.20 -6.32 6.39
C VAL A 13 3.77 -6.66 5.03
N ASP A 14 4.99 -6.18 4.75
CA ASP A 14 5.68 -6.47 3.50
C ASP A 14 6.40 -7.83 3.53
N ILE A 15 7.00 -8.20 2.40
CA ILE A 15 7.77 -9.44 2.25
C ILE A 15 9.04 -9.49 3.13
N ASP A 16 9.53 -8.35 3.60
CA ASP A 16 10.67 -8.22 4.52
C ASP A 16 10.24 -8.20 6.00
N ASP A 17 8.98 -8.55 6.28
CA ASP A 17 8.35 -8.54 7.61
C ASP A 17 8.32 -7.15 8.29
N ARG A 18 8.45 -6.06 7.52
CA ARG A 18 8.26 -4.70 8.04
C ARG A 18 6.78 -4.36 8.07
N LYS A 19 6.40 -3.64 9.13
CA LYS A 19 5.03 -3.18 9.33
C LYS A 19 4.91 -1.71 8.97
N TRP A 20 3.93 -1.41 8.12
CA TRP A 20 3.55 -0.06 7.71
C TRP A 20 2.11 0.22 8.14
N ILE A 21 1.87 1.38 8.73
CA ILE A 21 0.54 1.84 9.12
C ILE A 21 0.32 3.21 8.51
N GLY A 22 -0.71 3.36 7.67
CA GLY A 22 -0.92 4.60 6.94
C GLY A 22 -2.24 4.67 6.21
N TYR A 23 -2.46 5.79 5.54
CA TYR A 23 -3.69 6.10 4.81
C TYR A 23 -3.48 5.95 3.31
N VAL A 24 -4.33 5.17 2.63
CA VAL A 24 -4.20 4.94 1.19
C VAL A 24 -4.72 6.15 0.40
N VAL A 25 -3.81 6.80 -0.34
CA VAL A 25 -4.06 8.00 -1.15
C VAL A 25 -3.96 7.78 -2.64
N GLY A 26 -3.45 6.62 -3.07
CA GLY A 26 -3.23 6.26 -4.48
C GLY A 26 -3.52 4.79 -4.72
N ILE A 27 -4.06 4.49 -5.90
CA ILE A 27 -4.27 3.15 -6.40
C ILE A 27 -3.94 3.13 -7.89
N GLU A 28 -3.17 2.13 -8.30
CA GLU A 28 -2.93 1.81 -9.71
C GLU A 28 -3.50 0.43 -10.04
N SER A 29 -4.18 0.30 -11.19
CA SER A 29 -4.73 -0.98 -11.63
C SER A 29 -3.70 -1.80 -12.40
N PRO A 30 -3.83 -3.13 -12.45
CA PRO A 30 -2.97 -3.98 -13.28
C PRO A 30 -2.98 -3.64 -14.78
N ALA A 31 -4.05 -2.99 -15.27
CA ALA A 31 -4.14 -2.59 -16.67
C ALA A 31 -3.38 -1.29 -16.97
N ASP A 32 -3.08 -0.51 -15.93
CA ASP A 32 -2.39 0.76 -16.02
C ASP A 32 -0.89 0.63 -15.67
N SER A 33 -0.48 -0.48 -15.05
CA SER A 33 0.90 -0.74 -14.64
C SER A 33 1.69 -1.57 -15.65
N ASP A 34 3.00 -1.30 -15.74
CA ASP A 34 3.92 -1.97 -16.67
C ASP A 34 4.17 -3.45 -16.32
N ASP A 35 3.86 -3.85 -15.09
CA ASP A 35 4.16 -5.18 -14.53
C ASP A 35 2.90 -6.03 -14.27
N ASN A 36 1.73 -5.57 -14.69
CA ASN A 36 0.42 -6.19 -14.46
C ASN A 36 0.10 -6.40 -12.96
N GLN A 37 0.68 -5.61 -12.06
CA GLN A 37 0.36 -5.62 -10.64
C GLN A 37 -0.50 -4.41 -10.27
N TRP A 38 -1.32 -4.52 -9.22
CA TRP A 38 -1.88 -3.32 -8.61
C TRP A 38 -0.89 -2.74 -7.61
N TRP A 39 -0.94 -1.41 -7.48
CA TRP A 39 -0.08 -0.66 -6.57
C TRP A 39 -0.92 0.19 -5.62
N LEU A 40 -0.40 0.46 -4.43
CA LEU A 40 -0.96 1.40 -3.46
C LEU A 40 0.07 2.47 -3.13
N ASP A 41 -0.38 3.73 -3.12
CA ASP A 41 0.35 4.81 -2.46
C ASP A 41 -0.26 5.05 -1.09
N VAL A 42 0.57 4.97 -0.06
CA VAL A 42 0.17 5.02 1.35
C VAL A 42 0.94 6.14 2.04
N GLU A 43 0.22 7.11 2.61
CA GLU A 43 0.83 8.10 3.50
C GLU A 43 1.14 7.44 4.84
N VAL A 44 2.43 7.28 5.14
CA VAL A 44 2.92 6.68 6.38
C VAL A 44 3.55 7.78 7.24
N PRO A 45 3.10 8.01 8.49
CA PRO A 45 3.67 9.02 9.37
C PRO A 45 4.97 8.52 10.04
N ASP A 46 5.92 8.03 9.24
CA ASP A 46 7.25 7.61 9.71
C ASP A 46 8.27 8.73 9.44
N PRO A 47 9.02 9.21 10.45
CA PRO A 47 10.00 10.29 10.30
C PRO A 47 11.15 10.01 9.31
N GLY A 48 11.27 8.80 8.75
CA GLY A 48 12.20 8.46 7.67
C GLY A 48 11.61 8.45 6.25
N PHE A 49 10.30 8.62 6.07
CA PHE A 49 9.60 8.50 4.78
C PHE A 49 8.88 9.81 4.43
N GLU A 50 9.62 10.78 3.89
CA GLU A 50 9.05 12.09 3.48
C GLU A 50 8.01 11.98 2.35
N THR A 51 8.02 10.89 1.57
CA THR A 51 7.20 10.73 0.36
C THR A 51 6.09 9.67 0.46
N GLY A 52 5.91 9.03 1.63
CA GLY A 52 5.00 7.89 1.78
C GLY A 52 5.56 6.58 1.20
N LEU A 53 4.74 5.53 1.22
CA LEU A 53 5.05 4.18 0.75
C LEU A 53 4.28 3.88 -0.53
N ALA A 54 4.99 3.67 -1.63
CA ALA A 54 4.45 3.02 -2.83
C ALA A 54 4.76 1.52 -2.74
N ILE A 55 3.75 0.66 -2.87
CA ILE A 55 3.92 -0.79 -2.69
C ILE A 55 3.01 -1.59 -3.63
N SER A 56 3.59 -2.60 -4.29
CA SER A 56 2.90 -3.48 -5.24
C SER A 56 2.26 -4.70 -4.57
N GLU A 57 1.37 -5.36 -5.30
CA GLU A 57 0.76 -6.64 -4.90
C GLU A 57 1.78 -7.68 -4.42
N SER A 58 2.88 -7.87 -5.15
CA SER A 58 3.90 -8.89 -4.83
C SER A 58 4.75 -8.56 -3.61
N GLU A 59 4.83 -7.29 -3.21
CA GLU A 59 5.56 -6.84 -2.04
C GLU A 59 4.73 -6.96 -0.74
N ILE A 60 3.43 -7.24 -0.85
CA ILE A 60 2.52 -7.33 0.28
C ILE A 60 2.36 -8.78 0.74
N LYS A 61 2.85 -9.08 1.94
CA LYS A 61 2.60 -10.36 2.60
C LYS A 61 1.22 -10.38 3.26
N GLN A 62 0.81 -9.27 3.86
CA GLN A 62 -0.50 -9.10 4.48
C GLN A 62 -0.95 -7.64 4.45
N ILE A 63 -2.24 -7.40 4.23
CA ILE A 63 -2.86 -6.09 4.37
C ILE A 63 -4.23 -6.21 5.07
N LYS A 64 -4.51 -5.32 6.01
CA LYS A 64 -5.82 -5.21 6.68
C LYS A 64 -6.25 -3.75 6.80
N ILE A 65 -7.54 -3.50 6.63
CA ILE A 65 -8.17 -2.21 6.97
C ILE A 65 -8.33 -2.16 8.49
N ILE A 66 -7.94 -1.05 9.10
CA ILE A 66 -7.93 -0.89 10.56
C ILE A 66 -8.96 0.11 11.11
N ASN A 67 -9.61 0.90 10.24
CA ASN A 67 -10.69 1.85 10.59
C ASN A 67 -11.83 1.88 9.55
#